data_AF-A0AAV9B169-F1
#
_entry.id   AF-A0AAV9B169-F1
#
_cell.length_a   1.000
_cell.length_b   1.000
_cell.length_c   1.000
_cell.angle_alpha   90.00
_cell.angle_beta   90.00
_cell.angle_gamma   90.00
#
_symmetry.space_group_name_H-M   'P 1'
#
loop_
_entity.id
_entity.type
_entity.pdbx_description
1 polymer ?
#
loop_
_entity_poly.entity_id
_entity_poly.type
_entity_poly.pdbx_seq_one_letter_code
_entity_poly.pdbx_strand_id
1 'polypeptide(L)'
;MVAAICYAWMLENREDKKEDGFGVVVPVMNVKRARMWKHRKAAWLFHRVGIDASALLFSDEVDLEGLIMARQLSILVVGQDVLKTNNKVGSQCTILTDHYCEDAYDLLQTPNIKKLLLAGILLDTQNLSNSARLDTNRDVEAVQLLSVGSELNLRQELYDELMQEHKENSFLEALRRNYGKPPNENIEENGGSQEHKISGRKSASIFHQDINTVNKAKQVSPALAPPPARASSPISNPTQPQQSMPRPKNKFSFAKFFGFGSK
;
A
#
# COMPACT_ATOMS: atom_id res chain seq x y z
N MET A 1 -4.34 1.87 -1.53
CA MET A 1 -5.48 2.63 -0.95
C MET A 1 -5.81 2.12 0.44
N VAL A 2 -6.28 0.88 0.58
CA VAL A 2 -6.59 0.24 1.87
C VAL A 2 -5.46 0.39 2.89
N ALA A 3 -4.24 -0.05 2.55
CA ALA A 3 -3.09 0.03 3.45
C ALA A 3 -2.80 1.45 3.94
N ALA A 4 -3.01 2.49 3.12
CA ALA A 4 -2.81 3.88 3.53
C ALA A 4 -3.88 4.35 4.52
N ILE A 5 -5.14 4.00 4.28
CA ILE A 5 -6.25 4.30 5.21
C ILE A 5 -6.02 3.63 6.56
N CYS A 6 -5.75 2.31 6.54
CA CYS A 6 -5.50 1.56 7.78
C CYS A 6 -4.26 2.06 8.52
N TYR A 7 -3.18 2.40 7.80
CA TYR A 7 -1.95 2.90 8.41
C TYR A 7 -2.17 4.26 9.09
N ALA A 8 -2.81 5.22 8.42
CA ALA A 8 -3.12 6.52 9.00
C ALA A 8 -4.04 6.39 10.23
N TRP A 9 -5.09 5.56 10.13
CA TRP A 9 -6.00 5.32 11.23
C TRP A 9 -5.30 4.67 12.43
N MET A 10 -4.47 3.64 12.21
CA MET A 10 -3.74 2.97 13.28
C MET A 10 -2.69 3.87 13.93
N LEU A 11 -2.03 4.73 13.16
CA LEU A 11 -1.15 5.74 13.74
C LEU A 11 -1.92 6.68 14.66
N GLU A 12 -3.11 7.14 14.28
CA GLU A 12 -3.98 8.00 15.11
C GLU A 12 -4.47 7.34 16.40
N ASN A 13 -4.76 6.05 16.37
CA ASN A 13 -5.37 5.35 17.49
C ASN A 13 -4.36 4.62 18.39
N ARG A 14 -3.05 4.79 18.18
CA ARG A 14 -2.03 4.24 19.08
C ARG A 14 -2.01 4.99 20.41
N GLU A 15 -1.99 4.27 21.52
CA GLU A 15 -1.96 4.86 22.86
C GLU A 15 -0.69 5.67 23.15
N ASP A 16 0.42 5.35 22.47
CA ASP A 16 1.72 6.01 22.62
C ASP A 16 1.76 7.45 22.07
N LYS A 17 0.67 7.95 21.45
CA LYS A 17 0.59 9.29 20.86
C LYS A 17 0.54 10.45 21.87
N LYS A 18 0.76 10.19 23.16
CA LYS A 18 0.48 11.19 24.21
C LYS A 18 1.53 12.28 24.42
N GLU A 19 2.72 12.23 23.81
CA GLU A 19 3.76 13.24 24.13
C GLU A 19 4.55 13.87 22.97
N ASP A 20 4.60 13.28 21.78
CA ASP A 20 5.25 13.94 20.64
C ASP A 20 4.18 14.61 19.78
N GLY A 21 4.31 15.92 19.55
CA GLY A 21 3.44 16.76 18.70
C GLY A 21 3.45 16.39 17.22
N PHE A 22 3.28 15.10 16.90
CA PHE A 22 3.09 14.56 15.57
C PHE A 22 1.85 15.22 14.98
N GLY A 23 2.06 15.92 13.86
CA GLY A 23 0.97 16.48 13.07
C GLY A 23 -0.03 15.41 12.62
N VAL A 24 -1.17 15.87 12.11
CA VAL A 24 -2.25 15.00 11.64
C VAL A 24 -1.76 14.18 10.43
N VAL A 25 -1.89 12.86 10.52
CA VAL A 25 -1.58 11.94 9.40
C VAL A 25 -2.87 11.69 8.61
N VAL A 26 -2.88 12.08 7.34
CA VAL A 26 -4.05 11.95 6.47
C VAL A 26 -3.74 11.00 5.31
N PRO A 27 -4.58 9.99 5.03
CA PRO A 27 -4.36 9.10 3.90
C PRO A 27 -4.70 9.82 2.58
N VAL A 28 -3.72 9.90 1.68
CA VAL A 28 -3.91 10.47 0.33
C VAL A 28 -3.91 9.35 -0.70
N MET A 29 -4.95 9.29 -1.53
CA MET A 29 -5.04 8.34 -2.63
C MET A 29 -4.28 8.89 -3.84
N ASN A 30 -3.27 8.15 -4.31
CA ASN A 30 -2.48 8.52 -5.50
C ASN A 30 -3.23 8.26 -6.83
N VAL A 31 -4.48 8.71 -6.90
CA VAL A 31 -5.33 8.74 -8.08
C VAL A 31 -6.20 9.99 -7.98
N LYS A 32 -6.66 10.50 -9.12
CA LYS A 32 -7.69 11.54 -9.12
C LYS A 32 -9.00 11.02 -8.55
N ARG A 33 -9.79 11.83 -7.85
CA ARG A 33 -11.08 11.41 -7.28
C ARG A 33 -11.99 10.77 -8.34
N ALA A 34 -12.13 11.39 -9.51
CA ALA A 34 -12.93 10.87 -10.61
C ALA A 34 -12.43 9.52 -11.18
N ARG A 35 -11.17 9.14 -10.95
CA ARG A 35 -10.63 7.84 -11.38
C ARG A 35 -11.09 6.69 -10.49
N MET A 36 -11.74 6.94 -9.36
CA MET A 36 -12.33 5.89 -8.53
C MET A 36 -13.39 5.07 -9.27
N TRP A 37 -13.99 5.60 -10.34
CA TRP A 37 -14.81 4.84 -11.29
C TRP A 37 -14.09 3.65 -11.93
N LYS A 38 -12.76 3.68 -12.05
CA LYS A 38 -11.94 2.55 -12.52
C LYS A 38 -11.50 1.62 -11.38
N HIS A 39 -11.72 2.02 -10.14
CA HIS A 39 -11.38 1.28 -8.92
C HIS A 39 -12.66 0.90 -8.15
N ARG A 40 -13.70 0.42 -8.87
CA ARG A 40 -15.02 0.11 -8.30
C ARG A 40 -14.96 -0.83 -7.09
N LYS A 41 -14.07 -1.82 -7.10
CA LYS A 41 -13.89 -2.75 -5.97
C LYS A 41 -13.48 -2.01 -4.68
N ALA A 42 -12.54 -1.08 -4.79
CA ALA A 42 -12.12 -0.26 -3.66
C ALA A 42 -13.23 0.72 -3.23
N ALA A 43 -13.88 1.38 -4.20
CA ALA A 43 -15.00 2.29 -3.92
C ALA A 43 -16.16 1.56 -3.21
N TRP A 44 -16.49 0.35 -3.67
CA TRP A 44 -17.51 -0.50 -3.08
C TRP A 44 -17.12 -0.94 -1.67
N LEU A 45 -15.88 -1.39 -1.48
CA LEU A 45 -15.38 -1.76 -0.15
C LEU A 45 -15.53 -0.59 0.82
N PHE A 46 -15.13 0.61 0.42
CA PHE A 46 -15.24 1.82 1.24
C PHE A 46 -16.69 2.15 1.58
N HIS A 47 -17.59 2.07 0.60
CA HIS A 47 -19.03 2.24 0.82
C HIS A 47 -19.57 1.19 1.81
N ARG A 48 -19.20 -0.08 1.63
CA ARG A 48 -19.66 -1.19 2.48
C ARG A 48 -19.19 -1.08 3.92
N VAL A 49 -17.96 -0.64 4.16
CA VAL A 49 -17.44 -0.44 5.52
C VAL A 49 -17.85 0.90 6.13
N GLY A 50 -18.57 1.75 5.38
CA GLY A 50 -19.02 3.06 5.85
C GLY A 50 -17.92 4.11 5.94
N ILE A 51 -16.85 3.99 5.15
CA ILE A 51 -15.86 5.08 5.03
C ILE A 51 -16.54 6.25 4.32
N ASP A 52 -16.54 7.40 4.98
CA ASP A 52 -16.94 8.65 4.34
C ASP A 52 -15.90 9.06 3.29
N ALA A 53 -16.31 9.07 2.03
CA ALA A 53 -15.46 9.45 0.92
C ALA A 53 -15.06 10.94 0.95
N SER A 54 -15.79 11.78 1.69
CA SER A 54 -15.43 13.19 1.90
C SER A 54 -14.20 13.36 2.81
N ALA A 55 -13.95 12.38 3.68
CA ALA A 55 -12.79 12.34 4.56
C ALA A 55 -11.53 11.76 3.89
N LEU A 56 -11.62 11.30 2.64
CA LEU A 56 -10.49 10.81 1.85
C LEU A 56 -9.96 11.93 0.96
N LEU A 57 -8.64 12.15 0.98
CA LEU A 57 -7.97 13.07 0.06
C LEU A 57 -7.47 12.33 -1.18
N PHE A 58 -7.61 12.97 -2.35
CA PHE A 58 -7.13 12.46 -3.63
C PHE A 58 -6.00 13.34 -4.18
N SER A 59 -5.23 12.80 -5.14
CA SER A 59 -4.04 13.46 -5.67
C SER A 59 -4.31 14.83 -6.31
N ASP A 60 -5.54 15.05 -6.79
CA ASP A 60 -5.99 16.30 -7.43
C ASP A 60 -6.58 17.32 -6.44
N GLU A 61 -6.57 17.01 -5.14
CA GLU A 61 -7.18 17.83 -4.09
C GLU A 61 -6.16 18.37 -3.09
N VAL A 62 -4.89 17.97 -3.25
CA VAL A 62 -3.80 18.36 -2.36
C VAL A 62 -2.80 19.18 -3.16
N ASP A 63 -2.60 20.44 -2.75
CA ASP A 63 -1.51 21.29 -3.25
C ASP A 63 -0.19 20.86 -2.61
N LEU A 64 0.39 19.76 -3.11
CA LEU A 64 1.65 19.23 -2.61
C LEU A 64 2.79 20.25 -2.78
N GLU A 65 2.80 21.01 -3.88
CA GLU A 65 3.87 21.96 -4.17
C GLU A 65 3.86 23.12 -3.18
N GLY A 66 2.70 23.77 -2.99
CA GLY A 66 2.54 24.84 -2.01
C GLY A 66 2.87 24.40 -0.59
N LEU A 67 2.43 23.21 -0.19
CA LEU A 67 2.69 22.65 1.14
C LEU A 67 4.18 22.30 1.36
N ILE A 68 4.86 21.77 0.35
CA ILE A 68 6.31 21.52 0.40
C ILE A 68 7.08 22.84 0.50
N MET A 69 6.73 23.84 -0.31
CA MET A 69 7.38 25.15 -0.30
C MET A 69 7.18 25.88 1.04
N ALA A 70 5.99 25.77 1.64
CA ALA A 70 5.68 26.30 2.96
C ALA A 70 6.32 25.50 4.12
N ARG A 71 6.94 24.35 3.84
CA ARG A 71 7.50 23.41 4.84
C ARG A 71 6.45 22.92 5.86
N GLN A 72 5.22 22.75 5.41
CA GLN A 72 4.08 22.34 6.25
C GLN A 72 3.71 20.86 6.07
N LEU A 73 4.45 20.11 5.26
CA LEU A 73 4.13 18.73 4.91
C LEU A 73 5.36 17.82 4.94
N SER A 74 5.17 16.63 5.49
CA SER A 74 6.06 15.47 5.33
C SER A 74 5.27 14.38 4.62
N ILE A 75 5.82 13.82 3.53
CA ILE A 75 5.15 12.80 2.72
C ILE A 75 5.74 11.43 3.03
N LEU A 76 4.88 10.45 3.27
CA LEU A 76 5.25 9.04 3.39
C LEU A 76 4.52 8.24 2.31
N VAL A 77 5.28 7.57 1.45
CA VAL A 77 4.73 6.73 0.40
C VAL A 77 4.60 5.29 0.91
N VAL A 78 3.35 4.82 1.04
CA VAL A 78 3.07 3.42 1.39
C VAL A 78 3.59 2.49 0.30
N GLY A 79 4.38 1.50 0.69
CA GLY A 79 5.07 0.57 -0.19
C GLY A 79 6.50 0.97 -0.55
N GLN A 80 6.87 2.24 -0.34
CA GLN A 80 8.18 2.78 -0.73
C GLN A 80 8.95 3.41 0.42
N ASP A 81 8.31 4.08 1.37
CA ASP A 81 8.93 4.65 2.57
C ASP A 81 8.55 3.83 3.80
N VAL A 82 7.25 3.58 3.93
CA VAL A 82 6.63 2.77 4.98
C VAL A 82 5.99 1.53 4.37
N LEU A 83 5.81 0.47 5.18
CA LEU A 83 5.21 -0.79 4.74
C LEU A 83 5.88 -1.31 3.45
N LYS A 84 7.19 -1.56 3.47
CA LYS A 84 7.92 -2.08 2.31
C LYS A 84 7.83 -3.61 2.26
N THR A 85 7.25 -4.19 1.20
CA THR A 85 7.20 -5.67 1.05
C THR A 85 8.59 -6.27 0.89
N ASN A 86 9.49 -5.62 0.15
CA ASN A 86 10.78 -6.18 -0.25
C ASN A 86 10.66 -7.61 -0.83
N ASN A 87 9.57 -7.89 -1.56
CA ASN A 87 9.22 -9.22 -2.09
C ASN A 87 9.08 -10.34 -1.04
N LYS A 88 8.79 -9.99 0.22
CA LYS A 88 8.61 -10.96 1.33
C LYS A 88 7.15 -11.29 1.63
N VAL A 89 6.21 -10.52 1.09
CA VAL A 89 4.76 -10.68 1.27
C VAL A 89 4.04 -10.23 0.00
N GLY A 90 2.83 -10.74 -0.20
CA GLY A 90 1.96 -10.39 -1.33
C GLY A 90 1.24 -9.06 -1.17
N SER A 91 0.93 -8.65 0.07
CA SER A 91 0.20 -7.41 0.35
C SER A 91 0.88 -6.50 1.36
N GLN A 92 0.73 -5.18 1.19
CA GLN A 92 1.10 -4.21 2.22
C GLN A 92 0.23 -4.32 3.47
N CYS A 93 -1.00 -4.81 3.33
CA CYS A 93 -1.88 -5.05 4.47
C CYS A 93 -1.37 -6.19 5.36
N THR A 94 -0.61 -7.14 4.80
CA THR A 94 0.09 -8.20 5.56
C THR A 94 1.16 -7.60 6.48
N ILE A 95 2.02 -6.71 5.96
CA ILE A 95 3.04 -6.03 6.78
C ILE A 95 2.39 -5.25 7.92
N LEU A 96 1.31 -4.55 7.60
CA LEU A 96 0.59 -3.75 8.56
C LEU A 96 -0.05 -4.62 9.65
N THR A 97 -0.55 -5.79 9.29
CA THR A 97 -1.05 -6.79 10.26
C THR A 97 0.09 -7.31 11.14
N ASP A 98 1.22 -7.70 10.53
CA ASP A 98 2.41 -8.19 11.23
C ASP A 98 3.01 -7.15 12.19
N HIS A 99 2.91 -5.86 11.86
CA HIS A 99 3.46 -4.78 12.68
C HIS A 99 2.62 -4.48 13.93
N TYR A 100 1.32 -4.81 13.91
CA TYR A 100 0.40 -4.49 15.01
C TYR A 100 -0.09 -5.73 15.76
N CYS A 101 0.26 -6.95 15.33
CA CYS A 101 -0.26 -8.19 15.92
C CYS A 101 0.19 -8.45 17.36
N GLU A 102 1.37 -7.99 17.75
CA GLU A 102 1.90 -8.14 19.12
C GLU A 102 1.58 -6.92 20.00
N ASP A 103 1.83 -5.71 19.49
CA ASP A 103 1.83 -4.50 20.32
C ASP A 103 0.46 -3.78 20.38
N ALA A 104 -0.44 -4.05 19.44
CA ALA A 104 -1.71 -3.31 19.29
C ALA A 104 -2.78 -4.19 18.60
N TYR A 105 -2.93 -5.42 19.12
CA TYR A 105 -3.83 -6.42 18.58
C TYR A 105 -5.31 -5.98 18.63
N ASP A 106 -5.69 -5.25 19.67
CA ASP A 106 -7.01 -4.67 19.85
C ASP A 106 -7.41 -3.74 18.68
N LEU A 107 -6.48 -2.91 18.20
CA LEU A 107 -6.71 -2.08 17.01
C LEU A 107 -7.00 -2.93 15.77
N LEU A 108 -6.27 -4.05 15.58
CA LEU A 108 -6.53 -4.99 14.49
C LEU A 108 -7.89 -5.68 14.62
N GLN A 109 -8.42 -5.84 15.83
CA GLN A 109 -9.75 -6.42 16.06
C GLN A 109 -10.89 -5.44 15.79
N THR A 110 -10.61 -4.15 15.54
CA THR A 110 -11.62 -3.18 15.14
C THR A 110 -12.33 -3.67 13.87
N PRO A 111 -13.67 -3.87 13.87
CA PRO A 111 -14.37 -4.61 12.81
C PRO A 111 -14.10 -4.09 11.39
N ASN A 112 -14.11 -2.76 11.21
CA ASN A 112 -13.87 -2.15 9.90
C ASN A 112 -12.39 -2.26 9.46
N ILE A 113 -11.44 -2.10 10.38
CA ILE A 113 -10.01 -2.25 10.09
C ILE A 113 -9.69 -3.68 9.72
N LYS A 114 -10.19 -4.64 10.51
CA LYS A 114 -10.09 -6.08 10.22
C LYS A 114 -10.60 -6.40 8.81
N LYS A 115 -11.81 -5.95 8.47
CA LYS A 115 -12.42 -6.19 7.15
C LYS A 115 -11.65 -5.53 6.01
N LEU A 116 -11.16 -4.29 6.22
CA LEU A 116 -10.33 -3.58 5.24
C LEU A 116 -9.02 -4.30 4.99
N LEU A 117 -8.26 -4.63 6.04
CA LEU A 117 -6.98 -5.34 5.93
C LEU A 117 -7.16 -6.69 5.24
N LEU A 118 -8.16 -7.47 5.65
CA LEU A 118 -8.49 -8.75 5.05
C LEU A 118 -8.79 -8.59 3.55
N ALA A 119 -9.67 -7.67 3.19
CA ALA A 119 -9.99 -7.38 1.79
C ALA A 119 -8.75 -6.98 0.95
N GLY A 120 -7.86 -6.16 1.53
CA GLY A 120 -6.60 -5.77 0.89
C GLY A 120 -5.70 -6.97 0.60
N ILE A 121 -5.50 -7.85 1.58
CA ILE A 121 -4.68 -9.06 1.41
C ILE A 121 -5.31 -9.97 0.34
N LEU A 122 -6.62 -10.21 0.40
CA LEU A 122 -7.29 -11.11 -0.54
C LEU A 122 -7.28 -10.57 -1.97
N LEU A 123 -7.41 -9.27 -2.19
CA LEU A 123 -7.31 -8.69 -3.53
C LEU A 123 -5.89 -8.79 -4.10
N ASP A 124 -4.87 -8.48 -3.30
CA ASP A 124 -3.48 -8.49 -3.74
C ASP A 124 -2.97 -9.92 -4.02
N THR A 125 -3.46 -10.89 -3.25
CA THR A 125 -3.06 -12.32 -3.33
C THR A 125 -4.01 -13.19 -4.14
N GLN A 126 -5.07 -12.60 -4.71
CA GLN A 126 -6.16 -13.32 -5.39
C GLN A 126 -6.72 -14.47 -4.53
N ASN A 127 -7.15 -14.14 -3.31
CA ASN A 127 -7.68 -15.07 -2.31
C ASN A 127 -6.68 -16.17 -1.90
N LEU A 128 -5.40 -15.79 -1.70
CA LEU A 128 -4.32 -16.73 -1.37
C LEU A 128 -4.20 -17.87 -2.41
N SER A 129 -4.33 -17.52 -3.70
CA SER A 129 -4.24 -18.52 -4.76
C SER A 129 -2.79 -18.89 -5.08
N ASN A 130 -2.42 -20.13 -4.73
CA ASN A 130 -1.08 -20.66 -4.96
C ASN A 130 -0.72 -20.80 -6.46
N SER A 131 -1.70 -20.66 -7.37
CA SER A 131 -1.48 -20.73 -8.82
C SER A 131 -0.68 -19.54 -9.36
N ALA A 132 -0.84 -18.36 -8.77
CA ALA A 132 -0.20 -17.14 -9.23
C ALA A 132 1.12 -16.83 -8.49
N ARG A 133 1.43 -17.57 -7.41
CA ARG A 133 2.57 -17.34 -6.50
C ARG A 133 2.63 -15.88 -6.01
N LEU A 134 1.47 -15.29 -5.79
CA LEU A 134 1.33 -13.90 -5.31
C LEU A 134 1.27 -13.84 -3.78
N ASP A 135 0.95 -14.94 -3.12
CA ASP A 135 0.91 -15.07 -1.68
C ASP A 135 2.19 -15.69 -1.11
N THR A 136 2.36 -15.48 0.19
CA THR A 136 3.40 -16.07 1.02
C THR A 136 2.77 -16.64 2.29
N ASN A 137 3.51 -17.46 3.03
CA ASN A 137 3.05 -17.98 4.33
C ASN A 137 2.64 -16.85 5.30
N ARG A 138 3.28 -15.68 5.22
CA ARG A 138 2.92 -14.53 6.05
C ARG A 138 1.55 -13.97 5.69
N ASP A 139 1.18 -13.96 4.40
CA ASP A 139 -0.16 -13.55 3.97
C ASP A 139 -1.22 -14.53 4.49
N VAL A 140 -0.91 -15.83 4.51
CA VAL A 140 -1.78 -16.87 5.09
C VAL A 140 -1.95 -16.66 6.59
N GLU A 141 -0.86 -16.45 7.33
CA GLU A 141 -0.87 -16.20 8.78
C GLU A 141 -1.65 -14.93 9.13
N ALA A 142 -1.46 -13.84 8.37
CA ALA A 142 -2.20 -12.59 8.55
C ALA A 142 -3.71 -12.78 8.30
N VAL A 143 -4.10 -13.49 7.25
CA VAL A 143 -5.52 -13.81 6.99
C VAL A 143 -6.11 -14.66 8.11
N GLN A 144 -5.37 -15.65 8.62
CA GLN A 144 -5.82 -16.46 9.76
C GLN A 144 -6.04 -15.60 11.01
N LEU A 145 -5.09 -14.74 11.34
CA LEU A 145 -5.17 -13.84 12.50
C LEU A 145 -6.36 -12.89 12.39
N LEU A 146 -6.58 -12.29 11.21
CA LEU A 146 -7.71 -11.38 10.97
C LEU A 146 -9.06 -12.11 10.95
N SER A 147 -9.07 -13.41 10.65
CA SER A 147 -10.29 -14.23 10.63
C SER A 147 -10.71 -14.74 12.02
N VAL A 148 -9.85 -14.61 13.05
CA VAL A 148 -10.19 -15.03 14.41
C VAL A 148 -11.47 -14.34 14.89
N GLY A 149 -12.40 -15.13 15.44
CA GLY A 149 -13.69 -14.67 15.94
C GLY A 149 -14.70 -14.27 14.85
N SER A 150 -14.42 -14.58 13.58
CA SER A 150 -15.34 -14.35 12.46
C SER A 150 -16.09 -15.62 12.06
N GLU A 151 -17.17 -15.46 11.29
CA GLU A 151 -17.93 -16.58 10.71
C GLU A 151 -17.05 -17.49 9.84
N LEU A 152 -17.40 -18.79 9.80
CA LEU A 152 -16.57 -19.86 9.20
C LEU A 152 -16.26 -19.71 7.70
N ASN A 153 -16.91 -18.78 6.98
CA ASN A 153 -16.69 -18.54 5.55
C ASN A 153 -16.37 -17.08 5.20
N LEU A 154 -16.11 -16.22 6.19
CA LEU A 154 -15.93 -14.77 5.98
C LEU A 154 -14.94 -14.47 4.86
N ARG A 155 -13.83 -15.21 4.78
CA ARG A 155 -12.81 -15.03 3.73
C ARG A 155 -13.41 -15.21 2.32
N GLN A 156 -14.11 -16.33 2.10
CA GLN A 156 -14.63 -16.69 0.79
C GLN A 156 -15.77 -15.75 0.39
N GLU A 157 -16.71 -15.51 1.30
CA GLU A 157 -17.82 -14.59 1.09
C GLU A 157 -17.33 -13.16 0.79
N LEU A 158 -16.38 -12.65 1.58
CA LEU A 158 -15.82 -11.32 1.36
C LEU A 158 -15.12 -11.22 0.00
N TYR A 159 -14.32 -12.23 -0.38
CA TYR A 159 -13.66 -12.22 -1.69
C TYR A 159 -14.66 -12.30 -2.84
N ASP A 160 -15.66 -13.17 -2.75
CA ASP A 160 -16.68 -13.32 -3.78
C ASP A 160 -17.46 -12.03 -3.96
N GLU A 161 -17.85 -11.35 -2.87
CA GLU A 161 -18.46 -10.04 -2.97
C GLU A 161 -17.51 -9.00 -3.58
N LEU A 162 -16.24 -8.93 -3.16
CA LEU A 162 -15.26 -8.01 -3.76
C LEU A 162 -15.05 -8.21 -5.27
N MET A 163 -15.29 -9.43 -5.76
CA MET A 163 -15.15 -9.79 -7.17
C MET A 163 -16.44 -9.58 -7.98
N GLN A 164 -17.59 -9.38 -7.32
CA GLN A 164 -18.86 -9.14 -7.99
C GLN A 164 -18.91 -7.77 -8.67
N GLU A 165 -19.73 -7.71 -9.73
CA GLU A 165 -20.07 -6.45 -10.37
C GLU A 165 -21.27 -5.82 -9.66
N HIS A 166 -20.97 -4.96 -8.68
CA HIS A 166 -21.98 -4.23 -7.92
C HIS A 166 -22.75 -3.23 -8.78
N LYS A 167 -24.05 -3.47 -8.94
CA LYS A 167 -25.01 -2.67 -9.73
C LYS A 167 -26.18 -2.15 -8.88
N GLU A 168 -26.08 -2.28 -7.57
CA GLU A 168 -27.10 -1.81 -6.63
C GLU A 168 -27.23 -0.28 -6.74
N ASN A 169 -28.46 0.22 -6.80
CA ASN A 169 -28.73 1.66 -6.98
C ASN A 169 -28.07 2.50 -5.89
N SER A 170 -28.11 2.05 -4.63
CA SER A 170 -27.48 2.74 -3.49
C SER A 170 -25.98 2.94 -3.70
N PHE A 171 -25.28 1.92 -4.18
CA PHE A 171 -23.85 2.00 -4.46
C PHE A 171 -23.57 2.89 -5.68
N LEU A 172 -24.36 2.79 -6.76
CA LEU A 172 -24.19 3.63 -7.94
C LEU A 172 -24.43 5.12 -7.65
N GLU A 173 -25.43 5.43 -6.82
CA GLU A 173 -25.68 6.78 -6.33
C GLU A 173 -24.53 7.30 -5.47
N ALA A 174 -24.04 6.48 -4.53
CA ALA A 174 -22.86 6.81 -3.73
C ALA A 174 -21.63 7.06 -4.62
N LEU A 175 -21.44 6.27 -5.67
CA LEU A 175 -20.32 6.41 -6.61
C LEU A 175 -20.40 7.74 -7.37
N ARG A 176 -21.59 8.10 -7.87
CA ARG A 176 -21.84 9.39 -8.55
C ARG A 176 -21.65 10.58 -7.61
N ARG A 177 -22.23 10.49 -6.41
CA ARG A 177 -22.15 11.56 -5.40
C ARG A 177 -20.71 11.80 -4.94
N ASN A 178 -19.94 10.74 -4.69
CA ASN A 178 -18.63 10.84 -4.06
C ASN A 178 -17.47 10.98 -5.05
N TYR A 179 -17.65 10.56 -6.31
CA TYR A 179 -16.58 10.51 -7.30
C TYR A 179 -16.96 11.12 -8.67
N GLY A 180 -18.09 11.80 -8.79
CA GLY A 180 -18.52 12.50 -10.00
C GLY A 180 -19.13 11.61 -11.08
N LYS A 181 -19.29 12.13 -12.29
CA LYS A 181 -19.91 11.42 -13.44
C LYS A 181 -19.04 10.23 -13.90
N PRO A 182 -19.64 9.11 -14.36
CA PRO A 182 -18.91 8.02 -14.98
C PRO A 182 -18.17 8.47 -16.26
N PRO A 183 -17.07 7.80 -16.63
CA PRO A 183 -16.26 8.17 -17.80
C PRO A 183 -17.03 8.28 -19.12
N ASN A 184 -18.11 7.51 -19.28
CA ASN A 184 -18.88 7.40 -20.53
C ASN A 184 -19.99 8.45 -20.68
N GLU A 185 -20.31 9.23 -19.63
CA GLU A 185 -21.32 10.30 -19.71
C GLU A 185 -20.77 11.60 -20.35
N ASN A 186 -19.47 11.65 -20.70
CA ASN A 186 -18.84 12.83 -21.32
C ASN A 186 -19.04 12.95 -22.85
N ILE A 187 -19.77 12.02 -23.49
CA ILE A 187 -19.95 12.01 -24.96
C ILE A 187 -21.21 12.77 -25.40
N GLU A 188 -22.16 13.08 -24.50
CA GLU A 188 -23.47 13.64 -24.87
C GLU A 188 -23.80 15.02 -24.28
N GLU A 189 -22.80 15.84 -23.97
CA GLU A 189 -23.01 17.27 -23.60
C GLU A 189 -22.16 18.22 -24.47
N ASN A 190 -22.13 17.99 -25.79
CA ASN A 190 -21.65 19.01 -26.74
C ASN A 190 -22.58 19.09 -27.95
N GLY A 191 -23.81 19.56 -27.71
CA GLY A 191 -24.85 19.79 -28.70
C GLY A 191 -25.69 20.99 -28.31
N GLY A 192 -25.07 22.17 -28.23
CA GLY A 192 -25.72 23.42 -27.88
C GLY A 192 -24.89 24.62 -28.31
N SER A 193 -24.88 24.88 -29.62
CA SER A 193 -24.33 26.11 -30.20
C SER A 193 -25.01 27.34 -29.60
N GLN A 194 -24.23 28.21 -28.96
CA GLN A 194 -24.43 29.65 -29.09
C GLN A 194 -23.07 30.34 -29.10
N GLU A 195 -22.69 30.80 -30.30
CA GLU A 195 -21.57 31.69 -30.53
C GLU A 195 -21.80 33.01 -29.79
N HIS A 196 -20.87 33.42 -28.94
CA HIS A 196 -20.60 34.83 -28.70
C HIS A 196 -19.10 35.09 -28.84
N LYS A 197 -18.80 35.86 -29.87
CA LYS A 197 -17.48 36.28 -30.32
C LYS A 197 -17.07 37.57 -29.59
N ILE A 198 -15.74 37.82 -29.56
CA ILE A 198 -15.02 39.07 -29.19
C ILE A 198 -14.64 39.09 -27.69
N SER A 199 -13.43 39.36 -27.21
CA SER A 199 -12.17 39.96 -27.69
C SER A 199 -11.04 39.39 -26.80
N GLY A 200 -9.91 38.87 -27.28
CA GLY A 200 -8.80 39.69 -27.76
C GLY A 200 -7.91 40.25 -26.63
N ARG A 201 -6.94 39.47 -26.13
CA ARG A 201 -5.62 40.01 -25.71
C ARG A 201 -4.54 38.93 -25.65
N LYS A 202 -3.50 39.16 -26.46
CA LYS A 202 -2.25 38.43 -26.57
C LYS A 202 -1.41 38.63 -25.32
N SER A 203 -0.67 37.60 -24.90
CA SER A 203 0.68 37.74 -24.36
C SER A 203 1.53 36.56 -24.81
N ALA A 204 2.75 36.88 -25.17
CA ALA A 204 3.64 36.10 -26.00
C ALA A 204 4.56 35.18 -25.17
N SER A 205 4.77 33.98 -25.71
CA SER A 205 6.05 33.29 -25.97
C SER A 205 7.24 33.29 -24.96
N ILE A 206 7.94 32.15 -25.05
CA ILE A 206 9.36 31.85 -24.81
C ILE A 206 9.82 31.53 -23.37
N PHE A 207 10.09 30.26 -23.05
CA PHE A 207 11.42 29.62 -23.09
C PHE A 207 11.38 28.21 -22.49
N HIS A 208 11.68 27.20 -23.31
CA HIS A 208 12.22 25.93 -22.86
C HIS A 208 13.72 26.11 -22.65
N GLN A 209 14.24 25.80 -21.47
CA GLN A 209 15.66 25.56 -21.29
C GLN A 209 15.87 24.39 -20.31
N ASP A 210 16.24 23.26 -20.91
CA ASP A 210 16.84 22.11 -20.25
C ASP A 210 18.18 22.50 -19.64
N ILE A 211 18.41 22.14 -18.37
CA ILE A 211 19.74 22.15 -17.77
C ILE A 211 20.31 20.72 -17.87
N ASN A 212 21.38 20.63 -18.65
CA ASN A 212 22.16 19.44 -18.93
C ASN A 212 22.95 18.93 -17.71
N THR A 213 22.87 17.62 -17.56
CA THR A 213 23.88 16.68 -17.06
C THR A 213 25.24 16.87 -17.75
N VAL A 214 26.33 17.01 -17.00
CA VAL A 214 27.66 16.45 -17.34
C VAL A 214 28.46 16.21 -16.04
N ASN A 215 28.85 14.96 -15.78
CA ASN A 215 30.25 14.63 -15.51
C ASN A 215 30.53 13.18 -15.89
N LYS A 216 31.57 13.02 -16.72
CA LYS A 216 31.97 11.85 -17.47
C LYS A 216 33.38 11.48 -17.02
N ALA A 217 33.63 10.22 -16.71
CA ALA A 217 34.96 9.62 -16.80
C ALA A 217 34.85 8.18 -17.31
N LYS A 218 35.27 8.00 -18.57
CA LYS A 218 35.65 6.75 -19.27
C LYS A 218 37.04 6.33 -18.72
N GLN A 219 37.57 5.11 -18.78
CA GLN A 219 37.51 3.95 -19.69
C GLN A 219 38.48 2.89 -19.06
N VAL A 220 38.43 1.56 -19.23
CA VAL A 220 38.72 0.69 -20.39
C VAL A 220 38.55 -0.77 -19.93
N SER A 221 38.11 -1.67 -20.81
CA SER A 221 38.13 -3.15 -20.66
C SER A 221 39.20 -3.79 -21.56
N PRO A 222 39.60 -5.06 -21.34
CA PRO A 222 39.37 -6.06 -22.40
C PRO A 222 38.95 -7.46 -21.90
N ALA A 223 38.64 -8.37 -22.84
CA ALA A 223 37.81 -9.57 -22.67
C ALA A 223 38.52 -10.94 -22.91
N LEU A 224 37.91 -12.01 -22.34
CA LEU A 224 37.80 -13.47 -22.69
C LEU A 224 38.96 -14.53 -22.57
N ALA A 225 38.82 -15.44 -21.56
CA ALA A 225 38.82 -16.95 -21.49
C ALA A 225 40.06 -17.87 -21.84
N PRO A 226 40.12 -19.20 -21.47
CA PRO A 226 40.00 -19.93 -20.17
C PRO A 226 41.16 -21.02 -19.92
N PRO A 227 41.01 -22.16 -19.15
CA PRO A 227 41.77 -22.59 -17.93
C PRO A 227 42.82 -23.74 -18.12
N PRO A 228 43.52 -24.33 -17.08
CA PRO A 228 42.98 -25.43 -16.22
C PRO A 228 43.60 -25.68 -14.78
N ALA A 229 42.81 -26.39 -13.96
CA ALA A 229 43.07 -27.52 -13.01
C ALA A 229 44.08 -27.54 -11.81
N ARG A 230 43.50 -27.97 -10.66
CA ARG A 230 43.92 -28.97 -9.62
C ARG A 230 44.80 -28.59 -8.40
N ALA A 231 44.12 -28.60 -7.23
CA ALA A 231 44.35 -29.38 -5.99
C ALA A 231 45.69 -29.33 -5.21
N SER A 232 45.61 -28.91 -3.94
CA SER A 232 45.97 -29.73 -2.74
C SER A 232 45.80 -28.93 -1.42
N SER A 233 45.17 -29.56 -0.43
CA SER A 233 45.26 -29.28 1.03
C SER A 233 46.39 -30.16 1.63
N PRO A 234 46.75 -30.21 2.96
CA PRO A 234 45.99 -29.83 4.17
C PRO A 234 46.83 -29.33 5.42
N ILE A 235 46.20 -29.32 6.63
CA ILE A 235 46.78 -29.42 8.02
C ILE A 235 47.21 -28.08 8.67
N SER A 236 46.95 -27.65 9.94
CA SER A 236 46.28 -28.13 11.18
C SER A 236 46.09 -26.94 12.18
N ASN A 237 45.09 -27.03 13.07
CA ASN A 237 44.83 -26.23 14.31
C ASN A 237 45.85 -26.55 15.45
N PRO A 238 45.96 -25.86 16.65
CA PRO A 238 44.83 -25.36 17.48
C PRO A 238 45.02 -24.20 18.56
N THR A 239 43.87 -23.75 19.14
CA THR A 239 43.56 -23.29 20.55
C THR A 239 43.66 -21.81 21.06
N GLN A 240 42.48 -21.15 21.18
CA GLN A 240 41.83 -20.29 22.24
C GLN A 240 42.53 -19.10 22.98
N PRO A 241 41.80 -18.22 23.74
CA PRO A 241 40.40 -17.70 23.67
C PRO A 241 40.28 -16.14 23.86
N GLN A 242 39.12 -15.52 23.55
CA GLN A 242 38.40 -14.49 24.38
C GLN A 242 37.37 -13.61 23.60
N GLN A 243 36.11 -13.65 24.09
CA GLN A 243 35.16 -12.52 24.32
C GLN A 243 34.56 -11.78 23.11
N SER A 244 33.34 -11.21 23.07
CA SER A 244 32.04 -11.34 23.74
C SER A 244 31.02 -10.60 22.82
N MET A 245 29.76 -11.05 22.78
CA MET A 245 28.63 -10.78 21.84
C MET A 245 28.09 -9.32 21.79
N PRO A 246 27.08 -8.93 20.95
CA PRO A 246 26.25 -9.74 20.01
C PRO A 246 26.01 -9.17 18.58
N ARG A 247 25.72 -10.09 17.65
CA ARG A 247 24.98 -9.85 16.38
C ARG A 247 23.46 -9.86 16.63
N PRO A 248 22.64 -9.05 15.94
CA PRO A 248 21.19 -9.18 15.99
C PRO A 248 20.74 -10.38 15.14
N LYS A 249 20.03 -11.33 15.76
CA LYS A 249 19.33 -12.44 15.10
C LYS A 249 17.83 -12.14 15.12
N ASN A 250 17.25 -11.71 14.01
CA ASN A 250 15.80 -11.77 13.84
C ASN A 250 15.41 -13.19 13.46
N LYS A 251 14.95 -13.95 14.46
CA LYS A 251 14.20 -15.19 14.27
C LYS A 251 12.80 -14.94 14.84
N PHE A 252 11.87 -14.55 13.98
CA PHE A 252 10.45 -14.55 14.32
C PHE A 252 9.92 -15.95 14.05
N SER A 253 9.38 -16.59 15.09
CA SER A 253 8.72 -17.89 15.00
C SER A 253 7.36 -17.75 15.68
N PHE A 254 6.30 -17.92 14.90
CA PHE A 254 4.88 -17.86 15.29
C PHE A 254 4.43 -19.03 16.19
N ALA A 255 5.36 -19.79 16.78
CA ALA A 255 5.08 -21.02 17.52
C ALA A 255 4.52 -20.80 18.95
N LYS A 256 4.11 -19.59 19.32
CA LYS A 256 3.57 -19.30 20.67
C LYS A 256 2.05 -19.17 20.75
N PHE A 257 1.33 -19.17 19.62
CA PHE A 257 -0.12 -18.98 19.62
C PHE A 257 -0.96 -20.27 19.48
N PHE A 258 -0.34 -21.41 19.17
CA PHE A 258 -1.02 -22.72 19.13
C PHE A 258 -0.46 -23.65 20.19
N GLY A 259 -1.05 -23.60 21.38
CA GLY A 259 -0.82 -24.59 22.43
C GLY A 259 -1.46 -25.93 22.08
N PHE A 260 -0.75 -26.77 21.33
CA PHE A 260 -0.96 -28.22 21.36
C PHE A 260 0.14 -28.83 22.23
N GLY A 261 -0.17 -28.97 23.52
CA GLY A 261 0.61 -29.80 24.44
C GLY A 261 0.49 -31.26 24.03
N SER A 262 1.64 -31.90 23.83
CA SER A 262 1.74 -33.34 23.64
C SER A 262 1.54 -34.06 24.99
N LYS A 263 0.70 -35.10 24.96
CA LYS A 263 0.91 -36.34 25.72
C LYS A 263 0.73 -37.50 24.75
#